data_AF-A0A328ANT1-F1
#
_entry.id   AF-A0A328ANT1-F1
#
_cell.length_a   1.000
_cell.length_b   1.000
_cell.length_c   1.000
_cell.angle_alpha   90.00
_cell.angle_beta   90.00
_cell.angle_gamma   90.00
#
_symmetry.space_group_name_H-M   'P 1'
#
loop_
_entity.id
_entity.type
_entity.pdbx_description
1 polymer ?
#
loop_
_entity_poly.entity_id
_entity_poly.type
_entity_poly.pdbx_seq_one_letter_code
_entity_poly.pdbx_strand_id
1 'polypeptide(L)'
;MPRYFFNVLDDALPDLQGTELAGLNIARDEALRLAGAVIKERPETFWNAKRWSMEVCDDAGLLLFALTLAATEMPSAKVVPYQRNLGGL
;
A
#
# COMPACT_ATOMS: atom_id res chain seq x y z
N MET A 1 -5.78 -22.70 -2.99
CA MET A 1 -6.19 -21.31 -2.68
C MET A 1 -5.61 -20.40 -3.75
N PRO A 2 -6.24 -19.26 -4.11
CA PRO A 2 -5.63 -18.34 -5.07
C PRO A 2 -4.30 -17.80 -4.54
N ARG A 3 -3.34 -17.61 -5.44
CA ARG A 3 -2.00 -17.09 -5.15
C ARG A 3 -1.91 -15.65 -5.61
N TYR A 4 -1.34 -14.80 -4.75
CA TYR A 4 -1.17 -13.37 -4.99
C TYR A 4 0.30 -13.00 -4.86
N PHE A 5 0.78 -12.12 -5.73
CA PHE A 5 2.17 -11.67 -5.76
C PHE A 5 2.21 -10.19 -5.40
N PHE A 6 3.09 -9.81 -4.47
CA PHE A 6 3.13 -8.46 -3.88
C PHE A 6 4.41 -7.74 -4.33
N ASN A 7 4.35 -7.11 -5.49
CA ASN A 7 5.51 -6.50 -6.15
C ASN A 7 5.74 -5.07 -5.67
N VAL A 8 6.81 -4.82 -4.93
CA VAL A 8 7.21 -3.48 -4.51
C VAL A 8 7.99 -2.82 -5.66
N LEU A 9 7.50 -1.68 -6.16
CA LEU A 9 8.08 -1.05 -7.36
C LEU A 9 9.47 -0.42 -7.11
N ASP A 10 9.80 -0.12 -5.85
CA ASP A 10 11.14 0.38 -5.47
C ASP A 10 12.17 -0.77 -5.29
N ASP A 11 11.72 -2.03 -5.26
CA ASP A 11 12.62 -3.18 -5.17
C ASP A 11 12.97 -3.71 -6.56
N ALA A 12 14.24 -4.00 -6.78
CA ALA A 12 14.75 -4.46 -8.08
C ALA A 12 14.30 -5.90 -8.44
N LEU A 13 13.66 -6.62 -7.52
CA LEU A 13 13.24 -8.00 -7.72
C LEU A 13 11.73 -8.13 -7.41
N PRO A 14 10.93 -8.64 -8.36
CA PRO A 14 9.52 -8.93 -8.12
C PRO A 14 9.35 -10.08 -7.13
N ASP A 15 8.18 -10.18 -6.51
CA ASP A 15 7.80 -11.34 -5.72
C ASP A 15 7.63 -12.53 -6.68
N LEU A 16 8.50 -13.54 -6.55
CA LEU A 16 8.48 -14.76 -7.37
C LEU A 16 7.76 -15.91 -6.68
N GLN A 17 7.55 -15.82 -5.37
CA GLN A 17 6.97 -16.91 -4.60
C GLN A 17 5.45 -16.76 -4.55
N GLY A 18 4.96 -15.55 -4.28
CA GLY A 18 3.56 -15.27 -4.02
C GLY A 18 3.06 -15.95 -2.74
N THR A 19 1.91 -15.49 -2.26
CA THR A 19 1.24 -16.00 -1.05
C THR A 19 -0.13 -16.56 -1.39
N GLU A 20 -0.43 -17.76 -0.88
CA GLU A 20 -1.76 -18.34 -0.99
C GLU A 20 -2.69 -17.75 0.06
N LEU A 21 -3.80 -17.14 -0.38
CA LEU A 21 -4.76 -16.49 0.51
C LEU A 21 -6.18 -16.92 0.14
N ALA A 22 -7.12 -16.80 1.08
CA ALA A 22 -8.50 -17.26 0.88
C ALA A 22 -9.28 -16.43 -0.16
N GLY A 23 -8.81 -15.24 -0.53
CA GLY A 23 -9.47 -14.38 -1.51
C GLY A 23 -8.96 -12.94 -1.49
N LEU A 24 -9.49 -12.13 -2.40
CA LEU A 24 -9.03 -10.77 -2.66
C LEU A 24 -9.13 -9.84 -1.44
N ASN A 25 -10.14 -10.02 -0.58
CA ASN A 25 -10.26 -9.21 0.64
C ASN A 25 -9.09 -9.47 1.60
N ILE A 26 -8.69 -10.72 1.78
CA ILE A 26 -7.53 -11.09 2.60
C ILE A 26 -6.23 -10.59 1.96
N ALA A 27 -6.13 -10.63 0.62
CA ALA A 27 -5.00 -10.07 -0.11
C ALA A 27 -4.85 -8.55 0.11
N ARG A 28 -5.95 -7.80 0.22
CA ARG A 28 -5.91 -6.37 0.53
C ARG A 28 -5.39 -6.09 1.93
N ASP A 29 -5.87 -6.83 2.92
CA ASP A 29 -5.42 -6.70 4.31
C ASP A 29 -3.92 -7.06 4.43
N GLU A 30 -3.51 -8.13 3.75
CA GLU A 30 -2.11 -8.55 3.69
C GLU A 30 -1.22 -7.52 3.00
N ALA A 31 -1.67 -6.92 1.89
CA ALA A 31 -0.94 -5.86 1.20
C ALA A 31 -0.69 -4.65 2.12
N LEU A 32 -1.70 -4.23 2.91
CA LEU A 32 -1.56 -3.15 3.89
C LEU A 32 -0.57 -3.53 5.01
N ARG A 33 -0.63 -4.76 5.50
CA ARG A 33 0.30 -5.28 6.52
C ARG A 33 1.73 -5.27 6.02
N LEU A 34 1.97 -5.76 4.80
CA LEU A 34 3.29 -5.79 4.17
C LEU A 34 3.81 -4.38 3.88
N ALA A 35 2.98 -3.48 3.34
CA ALA A 35 3.34 -2.09 3.12
C ALA A 35 3.83 -1.42 4.42
N GLY A 36 3.10 -1.61 5.52
CA GLY A 36 3.50 -1.10 6.83
C GLY A 36 4.83 -1.68 7.33
N ALA A 37 5.08 -2.97 7.12
CA ALA A 37 6.33 -3.61 7.49
C ALA A 37 7.53 -3.05 6.70
N VAL A 38 7.41 -2.97 5.37
CA VAL A 38 8.46 -2.45 4.48
C VAL A 38 8.79 -0.99 4.80
N ILE A 39 7.77 -0.13 4.93
CA ILE A 39 7.97 1.30 5.21
C ILE A 39 8.61 1.51 6.58
N LYS A 40 8.22 0.71 7.59
CA LYS A 40 8.79 0.78 8.94
C LYS A 40 10.29 0.50 8.97
N GLU A 41 10.79 -0.35 8.07
CA GLU A 41 12.22 -0.68 7.99
C GLU A 41 13.07 0.43 7.36
N ARG A 42 12.47 1.27 6.51
CA ARG A 42 13.20 2.32 5.75
C ARG A 42 12.48 3.68 5.77
N PRO A 43 12.21 4.27 6.95
CA PRO A 43 11.41 5.49 7.05
C PRO A 43 12.04 6.68 6.32
N GLU A 44 13.36 6.87 6.41
CA GLU A 44 14.05 7.97 5.72
C GLU A 44 13.95 7.86 4.20
N THR A 45 14.02 6.65 3.66
CA THR A 45 13.89 6.42 2.21
C THR A 45 12.50 6.83 1.74
N PHE A 46 11.46 6.49 2.50
CA PHE A 46 10.08 6.87 2.17
C PHE A 46 9.88 8.40 2.20
N TRP A 47 10.37 9.08 3.24
CA TRP A 47 10.29 10.54 3.31
C TRP A 47 11.06 11.24 2.19
N ASN A 48 12.20 10.69 1.77
CA ASN A 48 13.01 11.24 0.66
C ASN A 48 12.40 10.97 -0.73
N ALA A 49 11.91 9.75 -0.98
CA ALA A 49 11.29 9.35 -2.24
C ALA A 49 9.90 9.98 -2.44
N LYS A 50 9.24 10.39 -1.34
CA LYS A 50 7.88 10.98 -1.27
C LYS A 50 6.74 10.08 -1.74
N ARG A 51 7.05 8.94 -2.36
CA ARG A 51 6.10 7.96 -2.83
C ARG A 51 6.71 6.56 -2.72
N TRP A 52 5.87 5.61 -2.33
CA TRP A 52 6.15 4.18 -2.35
C TRP A 52 4.93 3.48 -2.96
N SER A 53 5.16 2.42 -3.73
CA SER A 53 4.07 1.69 -4.39
C SER A 53 4.27 0.18 -4.40
N MET A 54 3.16 -0.54 -4.34
CA MET A 54 3.10 -2.00 -4.44
C MET A 54 1.99 -2.39 -5.40
N GLU A 55 2.30 -3.26 -6.34
CA GLU A 55 1.37 -3.86 -7.27
C GLU A 55 1.05 -5.29 -6.84
N VAL A 56 -0.24 -5.64 -6.83
CA VAL A 56 -0.69 -6.98 -6.47
C VAL A 56 -1.34 -7.65 -7.66
N CYS A 57 -0.77 -8.77 -8.12
CA CYS A 57 -1.27 -9.54 -9.24
C CYS A 57 -1.61 -10.98 -8.85
N ASP A 58 -2.38 -11.65 -9.71
CA ASP A 58 -2.64 -13.10 -9.62
C ASP A 58 -1.49 -13.92 -10.25
N ASP A 59 -1.70 -15.24 -10.33
CA ASP A 59 -0.76 -16.21 -10.92
C ASP A 59 -0.62 -16.13 -12.43
N ALA A 60 -1.56 -15.49 -13.12
CA ALA A 60 -1.44 -15.13 -14.53
C ALA A 60 -0.69 -13.80 -14.73
N GLY A 61 -0.30 -13.11 -13.66
CA GLY A 61 0.32 -11.80 -13.71
C GLY A 61 -0.66 -10.66 -13.98
N LEU A 62 -1.97 -10.90 -13.84
CA LEU A 62 -2.97 -9.84 -14.01
C LEU A 62 -2.98 -8.93 -12.79
N LEU A 63 -2.76 -7.64 -13.00
CA LEU A 63 -2.84 -6.63 -11.94
C LEU A 63 -4.26 -6.55 -11.39
N LEU A 64 -4.42 -6.86 -10.11
CA LEU A 64 -5.71 -6.83 -9.42
C LEU A 64 -5.94 -5.50 -8.72
N PHE A 65 -4.91 -4.96 -8.08
CA PHE A 65 -4.91 -3.65 -7.43
C PHE A 65 -3.49 -3.18 -7.14
N ALA A 66 -3.35 -1.89 -6.80
CA ALA A 66 -2.10 -1.31 -6.35
C ALA A 66 -2.31 -0.46 -5.09
N LEU A 67 -1.29 -0.41 -4.24
CA LEU A 67 -1.18 0.54 -3.14
C LEU A 67 -0.19 1.63 -3.54
N THR A 68 -0.55 2.88 -3.29
CA THR A 68 0.37 4.01 -3.38
C THR A 68 0.30 4.77 -2.07
N LEU A 69 1.43 4.87 -1.39
CA LEU A 69 1.59 5.68 -0.19
C LEU A 69 2.47 6.87 -0.55
N ALA A 70 2.07 8.05 -0.07
CA ALA A 70 2.82 9.27 -0.29
C ALA A 70 2.93 10.04 1.02
N ALA A 71 4.07 10.68 1.21
CA ALA A 71 4.32 11.57 2.32
C ALA A 71 4.68 12.95 1.80
N THR A 72 4.20 13.99 2.49
CA THR A 72 4.49 15.37 2.13
C THR A 72 4.70 16.16 3.41
N GLU A 73 5.90 16.72 3.55
CA GLU A 73 6.17 17.69 4.60
C GLU A 73 5.54 19.04 4.21
N MET A 74 4.73 19.58 5.11
CA MET A 74 4.10 20.88 4.96
C MET A 74 4.74 21.84 5.97
N PRO A 75 5.55 22.83 5.53
CA PRO A 75 6.28 23.73 6.45
C PRO A 75 5.37 24.54 7.38
N SER A 76 4.18 24.88 6.91
CA SER A 76 3.10 25.39 7.74
C SER A 76 1.76 25.06 7.05
N ALA A 77 0.88 24.37 7.76
CA ALA A 77 -0.47 24.09 7.31
C ALA A 77 -1.43 24.17 8.49
N LYS A 78 -2.57 24.86 8.31
CA LYS A 78 -3.68 24.73 9.25
C LYS A 78 -4.39 23.43 8.95
N VAL A 79 -4.33 22.47 9.87
CA VAL A 79 -5.22 21.30 9.82
C VAL A 79 -6.62 21.80 10.09
N VAL A 80 -7.48 21.82 9.06
CA VAL A 80 -8.90 22.09 9.23
C VAL A 80 -9.56 20.73 9.55
N PRO A 81 -10.10 20.51 10.77
CA PRO A 81 -10.78 19.27 11.07
C PRO A 81 -11.97 19.10 10.15
N TYR A 82 -12.14 17.91 9.56
CA TYR A 82 -13.35 17.58 8.81
C TYR A 82 -14.54 17.61 9.76
N GLN A 83 -15.32 18.69 9.74
CA GLN A 83 -16.61 18.73 10.42
C GLN A 83 -17.55 17.82 9.63
N ARG A 84 -17.77 16.60 10.14
CA ARG A 84 -18.87 15.75 9.68
C ARG A 84 -20.15 16.55 9.91
N ASN A 85 -20.71 17.11 8.86
CA ASN A 85 -22.08 17.64 8.89
C ASN A 85 -23.00 16.45 9.18
N LEU A 86 -23.30 16.22 10.45
CA LEU A 86 -24.47 15.48 10.88
C LEU A 86 -25.69 16.40 10.71
N GLY A 87 -26.01 16.78 9.46
CA GLY A 87 -27.37 17.20 9.12
C GLY A 87 -28.18 15.90 9.10
N GLY A 88 -29.12 15.66 9.99
CA GLY A 88 -30.26 16.53 10.30
C GLY A 88 -31.46 15.69 9.90
N LEU A 89 -32.03 14.98 10.88
CA LEU A 89 -33.28 14.23 10.73
C LEU A 89 -34.45 15.19 10.44
#